data_AF-A0A836C8Q6-F1
#
_entry.id   AF-A0A836C8Q6-F1
#
_cell.length_a   1.000
_cell.length_b   1.000
_cell.length_c   1.000
_cell.angle_alpha   90.00
_cell.angle_beta   90.00
_cell.angle_gamma   90.00
#
_symmetry.space_group_name_H-M   'P 1'
#
loop_
_entity.id
_entity.type
_entity.pdbx_description
1 polymer ?
#
loop_
_entity_poly.entity_id
_entity_poly.type
_entity_poly.pdbx_seq_one_letter_code
_entity_poly.pdbx_strand_id
1 'polypeptide(L)'
;MPFIGHMGIADTDGITYDFAGPYHISVAHMSFGSTTRYLQLDPSKCFNEDWNTAVNRACDVYRERMHQICCDNCHSHVAVALEAMHYRGRERWDMATLAVWMFFRGTYVDATAVLKQWAPFFAVVIVLSFVVHL
;
A
#
# COMPACT_ATOMS: atom_id res chain seq x y z
N MET A 1 0.60 -10.61 9.44
CA MET A 1 -0.79 -10.28 9.77
C MET A 1 -1.54 -9.99 8.47
N PRO A 2 -2.64 -10.69 8.14
CA PRO A 2 -3.29 -10.59 6.82
C PRO A 2 -4.08 -9.28 6.62
N PHE A 3 -4.20 -8.45 7.66
CA PHE A 3 -5.10 -7.30 7.68
C PHE A 3 -4.46 -6.01 7.16
N ILE A 4 -3.17 -5.80 7.47
CA ILE A 4 -2.40 -4.63 7.03
C ILE A 4 -1.16 -5.17 6.32
N GLY A 5 -1.09 -4.92 5.02
CA GLY A 5 0.00 -5.35 4.16
C GLY A 5 0.85 -4.19 3.67
N HIS A 6 1.92 -4.51 2.95
CA HIS A 6 2.70 -3.51 2.24
C HIS A 6 1.84 -2.80 1.16
N MET A 7 2.06 -1.50 0.96
CA MET A 7 1.24 -0.68 0.08
C MET A 7 2.11 0.08 -0.93
N GLY A 8 1.61 0.21 -2.15
CA GLY A 8 2.18 1.05 -3.20
C GLY A 8 1.07 1.79 -3.94
N ILE A 9 1.46 2.65 -4.86
CA ILE A 9 0.57 3.37 -5.75
C ILE A 9 0.99 3.10 -7.20
N ALA A 10 0.03 3.03 -8.12
CA ALA A 10 0.32 2.88 -9.55
C ALA A 10 0.07 4.20 -10.28
N ASP A 11 0.86 4.47 -11.31
CA ASP A 11 0.58 5.55 -12.26
C ASP A 11 -0.54 5.19 -13.24
N THR A 12 -0.83 6.08 -14.20
CA THR A 12 -1.85 5.83 -15.22
C THR A 12 -1.52 4.70 -16.20
N ASP A 13 -0.25 4.34 -16.32
CA ASP A 13 0.22 3.25 -17.18
C ASP A 13 0.22 1.89 -16.45
N GLY A 14 -0.12 1.89 -15.16
CA GLY A 14 -0.16 0.71 -14.31
C GLY A 14 1.19 0.33 -13.71
N ILE A 15 2.21 1.18 -13.84
CA ILE A 15 3.51 0.97 -13.21
C ILE A 15 3.37 1.24 -11.71
N THR A 16 3.78 0.26 -10.90
CA THR A 16 3.69 0.32 -9.44
C THR A 16 4.92 0.97 -8.83
N TYR A 17 4.71 1.74 -7.77
CA TYR A 17 5.73 2.42 -6.98
C TYR A 17 5.47 2.17 -5.50
N ASP A 18 6.47 1.61 -4.82
CA ASP A 18 6.40 1.37 -3.38
C ASP A 18 7.73 1.67 -2.67
N PHE A 19 7.62 2.21 -1.47
CA PHE A 19 8.78 2.48 -0.63
C PHE A 19 9.25 1.19 0.05
N ALA A 20 10.27 0.58 -0.53
CA ALA A 20 10.80 -0.74 -0.18
C ALA A 20 11.68 -0.72 1.08
N GLY A 21 12.27 0.43 1.39
CA GLY A 21 13.31 0.58 2.40
C GLY A 21 14.02 1.93 2.24
N PRO A 22 15.00 2.24 3.10
CA PRO A 22 15.63 3.56 3.12
C PRO A 22 16.12 3.99 1.75
N TYR A 23 15.72 5.19 1.31
CA TYR A 23 16.13 5.80 0.05
C TYR A 23 15.76 5.01 -1.21
N HIS A 24 14.87 4.01 -1.11
CA HIS A 24 14.60 3.07 -2.19
C HIS A 24 13.09 2.97 -2.51
N ILE A 25 12.74 3.43 -3.71
CA ILE A 25 11.46 3.16 -4.35
C ILE A 25 11.63 1.97 -5.30
N SER A 26 10.87 0.91 -5.08
CA SER A 26 10.75 -0.15 -6.08
C SER A 26 9.77 0.28 -7.16
N VAL A 27 10.07 -0.08 -8.41
CA VAL A 27 9.34 0.34 -9.61
C VAL A 27 8.92 -0.90 -10.39
N ALA A 28 7.67 -0.92 -10.86
CA ALA A 28 7.01 -2.00 -11.60
C ALA A 28 6.82 -3.33 -10.83
N HIS A 29 7.61 -3.57 -9.78
CA HIS A 29 7.56 -4.77 -8.97
C HIS A 29 7.46 -4.40 -7.48
N MET A 30 6.37 -4.81 -6.84
CA MET A 30 6.18 -4.62 -5.41
C MET A 30 7.23 -5.39 -4.59
N SER A 31 7.82 -4.74 -3.57
CA SER A 31 8.96 -5.28 -2.81
C SER A 31 8.65 -6.54 -1.98
N PHE A 32 7.37 -6.78 -1.66
CA PHE A 32 6.93 -7.89 -0.79
C PHE A 32 6.14 -8.96 -1.56
N GLY A 33 6.44 -9.11 -2.85
CA GLY A 33 5.78 -10.05 -3.75
C GLY A 33 4.61 -9.45 -4.51
N SER A 34 3.95 -10.25 -5.34
CA SER A 34 2.86 -9.78 -6.21
C SER A 34 1.70 -9.16 -5.42
N THR A 35 1.13 -8.09 -5.96
CA THR A 35 -0.07 -7.43 -5.43
C THR A 35 -1.20 -8.43 -5.22
N THR A 36 -1.70 -8.54 -3.99
CA THR A 36 -2.84 -9.41 -3.67
C THR A 36 -4.18 -8.68 -3.73
N ARG A 37 -4.16 -7.37 -3.44
CA ARG A 37 -5.35 -6.51 -3.40
C ARG A 37 -5.04 -5.14 -3.99
N TYR A 38 -6.04 -4.53 -4.61
CA TYR A 38 -5.93 -3.18 -5.17
C TYR A 38 -7.17 -2.34 -4.85
N LEU A 39 -6.97 -1.03 -4.81
CA LEU A 39 -8.03 -0.03 -4.82
C LEU A 39 -7.94 0.70 -6.16
N GLN A 40 -8.96 0.57 -7.00
CA GLN A 40 -9.03 1.38 -8.21
C GLN A 40 -9.40 2.82 -7.84
N LEU A 41 -8.46 3.73 -8.06
CA LEU A 41 -8.66 5.15 -7.86
C LEU A 41 -8.99 5.83 -9.19
N ASP A 42 -9.60 7.01 -9.07
CA ASP A 42 -10.16 7.78 -10.18
C ASP A 42 -9.39 9.10 -10.32
N PRO A 43 -8.53 9.24 -11.35
CA PRO A 43 -7.71 10.44 -11.56
C PRO A 43 -8.52 11.73 -11.72
N SER A 44 -9.81 11.67 -12.07
CA SER A 44 -10.67 12.86 -12.14
C SER A 44 -10.94 13.51 -10.78
N LYS A 45 -10.56 12.83 -9.68
CA LYS A 45 -10.70 13.30 -8.30
C LYS A 45 -9.42 13.93 -7.75
N CYS A 46 -8.45 14.23 -8.61
CA CYS A 46 -7.31 15.07 -8.30
C CYS A 46 -7.73 16.55 -8.41
N PHE A 47 -7.48 17.34 -7.37
CA PHE A 47 -7.86 18.76 -7.32
C PHE A 47 -6.67 19.71 -7.17
N ASN A 48 -5.44 19.19 -7.16
CA ASN A 48 -4.22 19.99 -7.11
C ASN A 48 -3.23 19.54 -8.19
N GLU A 49 -2.25 18.69 -7.85
CA GLU A 49 -1.35 18.09 -8.84
C GLU A 49 -2.08 16.98 -9.63
N ASP A 50 -1.71 16.78 -10.90
CA ASP A 50 -2.18 15.63 -11.67
C ASP A 50 -1.64 14.31 -11.08
N TRP A 51 -2.31 13.19 -11.40
CA TRP A 51 -2.04 11.88 -10.80
C TRP A 51 -0.56 11.47 -10.92
N ASN A 52 0.02 11.54 -12.11
CA ASN A 52 1.39 11.07 -12.35
C ASN A 52 2.42 12.03 -11.74
N THR A 53 2.19 13.33 -11.79
CA THR A 53 3.05 14.32 -11.13
C THR A 53 3.08 14.08 -9.62
N ALA A 54 1.93 13.87 -8.99
CA ALA A 54 1.84 13.61 -7.55
C ALA A 54 2.48 12.26 -7.14
N VAL A 55 2.32 11.22 -7.96
CA VAL A 55 3.02 9.93 -7.76
C VAL A 55 4.54 10.14 -7.83
N ASN A 56 5.04 10.82 -8.86
CA ASN A 56 6.47 11.08 -9.03
C ASN A 56 7.03 11.94 -7.89
N ARG A 57 6.28 12.97 -7.46
CA ARG A 57 6.64 13.78 -6.30
C ARG A 57 6.81 12.94 -5.03
N ALA A 58 5.89 12.01 -4.78
CA ALA A 58 6.02 11.11 -3.64
C ALA A 58 7.25 10.22 -3.76
N CYS A 59 7.55 9.70 -4.95
CA CYS A 59 8.78 8.94 -5.21
C CYS A 59 10.03 9.77 -4.90
N ASP A 60 10.09 11.03 -5.34
CA ASP A 60 11.24 11.91 -5.11
C ASP A 60 11.44 12.19 -3.62
N VAL A 61 10.36 12.49 -2.88
CA VAL A 61 10.42 12.65 -1.43
C VAL A 61 11.02 11.41 -0.77
N TYR A 62 10.56 10.21 -1.14
CA TYR A 62 10.94 8.97 -0.46
C TYR A 62 12.26 8.36 -0.95
N ARG A 63 12.79 8.79 -2.10
CA ARG A 63 14.19 8.55 -2.49
C ARG A 63 15.18 9.24 -1.56
N GLU A 64 14.76 10.31 -0.89
CA GLU A 64 15.59 11.05 0.06
C GLU A 64 15.31 10.68 1.53
N ARG A 65 14.34 9.80 1.81
CA ARG A 65 13.92 9.45 3.18
C ARG A 65 14.58 8.19 3.72
N MET A 66 15.00 8.27 4.98
CA MET A 66 15.34 7.09 5.78
C MET A 66 14.07 6.37 6.22
N HIS A 67 13.96 5.07 5.95
CA HIS A 67 12.76 4.30 6.27
C HIS A 67 12.59 4.11 7.78
N GLN A 68 11.46 4.55 8.32
CA GLN A 68 11.05 4.25 9.69
C GLN A 68 9.84 3.31 9.65
N ILE A 69 10.08 2.01 9.81
CA ILE A 69 9.11 0.92 9.63
C ILE A 69 7.72 1.23 10.26
N CYS A 70 7.71 1.86 11.44
CA CYS A 70 6.49 2.13 12.18
C CYS A 70 5.83 3.49 11.88
N CYS A 71 6.59 4.51 11.45
CA CYS A 71 6.13 5.91 11.47
C CYS A 71 6.30 6.67 10.14
N ASP A 72 7.18 6.21 9.24
CA ASP A 72 7.44 6.80 7.93
C ASP A 72 7.76 5.66 6.94
N ASN A 73 6.70 5.07 6.39
CA ASN A 73 6.74 3.80 5.67
C ASN A 73 5.97 3.86 4.33
N CYS A 74 5.71 2.70 3.75
CA CYS A 74 5.03 2.55 2.47
C CYS A 74 3.63 3.18 2.40
N HIS A 75 2.88 3.24 3.50
CA HIS A 75 1.60 3.93 3.54
C HIS A 75 1.79 5.45 3.58
N SER A 76 2.85 5.93 4.23
CA SER A 76 3.18 7.35 4.25
C SER A 76 3.60 7.83 2.85
N HIS A 77 4.30 7.00 2.07
CA HIS A 77 4.59 7.25 0.66
C HIS A 77 3.31 7.44 -0.17
N VAL A 78 2.36 6.53 -0.04
CA VAL A 78 1.07 6.62 -0.72
C VAL A 78 0.26 7.83 -0.24
N ALA A 79 0.30 8.14 1.05
CA ALA A 79 -0.33 9.33 1.62
C ALA A 79 0.20 10.61 0.99
N VAL A 80 1.53 10.77 0.88
CA VAL A 80 2.15 11.94 0.25
C VAL A 80 1.69 12.12 -1.19
N ALA A 81 1.56 11.04 -1.97
CA ALA A 81 1.01 11.13 -3.32
C ALA A 81 -0.45 11.64 -3.30
N LEU A 82 -1.31 11.04 -2.46
CA LEU A 82 -2.72 11.43 -2.38
C LEU A 82 -2.93 12.84 -1.84
N GLU A 83 -2.09 13.31 -0.93
CA GLU A 83 -2.09 14.69 -0.43
C GLU A 83 -1.64 15.67 -1.52
N ALA A 84 -0.58 15.35 -2.26
CA ALA A 84 -0.06 16.20 -3.34
C ALA A 84 -1.11 16.47 -4.44
N MET A 85 -1.85 15.44 -4.85
CA MET A 85 -2.96 15.58 -5.81
C MET A 85 -4.26 16.10 -5.18
N HIS A 86 -4.29 16.36 -3.88
CA HIS A 86 -5.48 16.71 -3.11
C HIS A 86 -6.65 15.75 -3.37
N TYR A 87 -6.36 14.44 -3.33
CA TYR A 87 -7.26 13.40 -3.77
C TYR A 87 -8.59 13.45 -3.01
N ARG A 88 -9.71 13.54 -3.73
CA ARG A 88 -11.08 13.69 -3.18
C ARG A 88 -11.25 14.90 -2.26
N GLY A 89 -10.44 15.93 -2.44
CA GLY A 89 -10.52 17.19 -1.69
C GLY A 89 -10.04 17.05 -0.26
N ARG A 90 -9.21 16.04 0.02
CA ARG A 90 -8.64 15.78 1.35
C ARG A 90 -7.18 16.22 1.38
N GLU A 91 -6.87 17.15 2.28
CA GLU A 91 -5.52 17.69 2.46
C GLU A 91 -4.55 16.74 3.18
N ARG A 92 -5.08 15.81 3.99
CA ARG A 92 -4.27 14.93 4.85
C ARG A 92 -4.69 13.49 4.77
N TRP A 93 -3.78 12.59 4.44
CA TRP A 93 -3.97 11.15 4.43
C TRP A 93 -3.04 10.53 5.47
N ASP A 94 -3.57 9.58 6.25
CA ASP A 94 -2.78 8.90 7.28
C ASP A 94 -2.78 7.38 7.04
N MET A 95 -1.79 6.71 7.63
CA MET A 95 -1.56 5.29 7.42
C MET A 95 -2.74 4.42 7.87
N ALA A 96 -3.43 4.81 8.95
CA ALA A 96 -4.57 4.06 9.47
C ALA A 96 -5.77 4.17 8.54
N THR A 97 -6.07 5.38 8.05
CA THR A 97 -7.08 5.62 7.01
C THR A 97 -6.81 4.75 5.79
N LEU A 98 -5.58 4.74 5.27
CA LEU A 98 -5.22 3.95 4.10
C LEU A 98 -5.34 2.44 4.33
N ALA A 99 -4.85 1.95 5.48
CA ALA A 99 -4.96 0.55 5.86
C ALA A 99 -6.42 0.10 5.98
N VAL A 100 -7.26 0.87 6.67
CA VAL A 100 -8.70 0.60 6.82
C VAL A 100 -9.40 0.65 5.46
N TRP A 101 -9.10 1.66 4.65
CA TRP A 101 -9.72 1.82 3.35
C TRP A 101 -9.37 0.67 2.41
N MET A 102 -8.10 0.27 2.32
CA MET A 102 -7.66 -0.91 1.58
C MET A 102 -8.29 -2.18 2.12
N PHE A 103 -8.35 -2.35 3.45
CA PHE A 103 -8.89 -3.55 4.06
C PHE A 103 -10.38 -3.77 3.75
N PHE A 104 -11.20 -2.72 3.78
CA PHE A 104 -12.64 -2.84 3.56
C PHE A 104 -13.09 -2.63 2.11
N ARG A 105 -12.34 -1.86 1.31
CA ARG A 105 -12.73 -1.50 -0.07
C ARG A 105 -11.83 -2.11 -1.14
N GLY A 106 -10.69 -2.67 -0.77
CA GLY A 106 -9.77 -3.28 -1.74
C GLY A 106 -10.34 -4.58 -2.31
N THR A 107 -10.15 -4.78 -3.61
CA THR A 107 -10.55 -5.99 -4.32
C THR A 107 -9.35 -6.93 -4.45
N TYR A 108 -9.55 -8.24 -4.28
CA TYR A 108 -8.49 -9.21 -4.58
C TYR A 108 -8.27 -9.31 -6.09
N VAL A 109 -7.02 -9.48 -6.51
CA VAL A 109 -6.71 -9.66 -7.94
C VAL A 109 -7.28 -10.96 -8.49
N ASP A 110 -7.23 -12.04 -7.69
CA ASP A 110 -7.76 -13.36 -8.02
C ASP A 110 -7.91 -14.24 -6.76
N ALA A 111 -8.38 -15.47 -6.92
CA ALA A 111 -8.51 -16.44 -5.82
C ALA A 111 -7.16 -16.87 -5.22
N THR A 112 -6.09 -16.89 -6.04
CA THR A 112 -4.73 -17.23 -5.59
C THR A 112 -4.21 -16.18 -4.62
N ALA A 113 -4.53 -14.91 -4.84
CA ALA A 113 -4.18 -13.81 -3.94
C ALA A 113 -4.86 -13.92 -2.57
N VAL A 114 -6.12 -14.38 -2.54
CA VAL A 114 -6.82 -14.68 -1.28
C VAL A 114 -6.04 -15.76 -0.52
N LEU A 115 -5.71 -16.86 -1.18
CA LEU A 115 -4.95 -17.94 -0.55
C LEU A 115 -3.58 -17.48 -0.05
N LYS A 116 -2.82 -16.74 -0.87
CA LYS A 116 -1.50 -16.18 -0.51
C LYS A 116 -1.57 -15.27 0.73
N GLN A 117 -2.62 -14.48 0.85
CA GLN A 117 -2.76 -13.53 1.96
C GLN A 117 -3.20 -14.21 3.27
N TRP A 118 -4.09 -15.20 3.21
CA TRP A 118 -4.73 -15.77 4.40
C TRP A 118 -4.16 -17.10 4.88
N ALA A 119 -3.63 -17.94 3.99
CA ALA A 119 -3.18 -19.28 4.36
C ALA A 119 -2.10 -19.29 5.46
N PRO A 120 -1.07 -18.42 5.43
CA PRO A 120 -0.07 -18.39 6.50
C PRO A 120 -0.67 -18.03 7.87
N PHE A 121 -1.67 -17.13 7.89
CA PHE A 121 -2.35 -16.74 9.13
C PHE A 121 -3.14 -17.91 9.72
N PHE A 122 -3.94 -18.59 8.90
CA PHE A 122 -4.70 -19.75 9.38
C PHE A 122 -3.79 -20.90 9.80
N ALA A 123 -2.67 -21.14 9.10
CA ALA A 123 -1.70 -22.15 9.50
C ALA A 123 -1.15 -21.88 10.92
N VAL A 124 -0.78 -20.62 11.23
CA VAL A 124 -0.31 -20.23 12.57
C VAL A 124 -1.42 -20.41 13.61
N VAL A 125 -2.66 -19.97 13.33
CA VAL A 125 -3.79 -20.13 14.27
C VAL A 125 -4.06 -21.60 14.57
N ILE A 126 -4.00 -22.46 13.56
CA ILE A 126 -4.19 -23.91 13.72
C ILE A 126 -3.08 -24.51 14.59
N VAL A 127 -1.81 -24.16 14.34
CA VAL A 127 -0.70 -24.65 15.18
C VAL A 127 -0.86 -24.19 16.62
N LEU A 128 -1.20 -22.92 16.85
CA LEU A 128 -1.40 -22.37 18.18
C LEU A 128 -2.57 -23.02 18.91
N SER A 129 -3.68 -23.34 18.22
CA SER A 129 -4.80 -24.02 18.88
C SER A 129 -4.41 -25.43 19.32
N PHE A 130 -3.62 -26.17 18.54
CA PHE A 130 -3.12 -27.48 18.97
C PHE A 130 -2.15 -27.40 20.15
N VAL A 131 -1.24 -26.42 20.18
CA VAL A 131 -0.29 -26.23 21.29
C VAL A 131 -0.99 -25.84 22.59
N VAL A 132 -2.04 -25.03 22.53
CA VAL A 132 -2.81 -24.60 23.72
C VAL A 132 -3.67 -25.74 24.30
N HIS A 133 -3.96 -26.77 23.51
CA HIS A 133 -4.75 -27.93 23.93
C HIS A 133 -3.91 -29.16 24.30
N LEU A 134 -2.58 -29.04 24.37
CA LEU A 134 -1.63 -30.04 24.89
C LEU A 134 -1.15 -29.63 26.29
#